data_AF-A0AB33FXC1-F1
#
_entry.id   AF-A0AB33FXC1-F1
#
_cell.length_a   1.000
_cell.length_b   1.000
_cell.length_c   1.000
_cell.angle_alpha   90.00
_cell.angle_beta   90.00
_cell.angle_gamma   90.00
#
_symmetry.space_group_name_H-M   'P 1'
#
loop_
_entity.id
_entity.type
_entity.pdbx_description
1 polymer ?
#
loop_
_entity_poly.entity_id
_entity_poly.type
_entity_poly.pdbx_seq_one_letter_code
_entity_poly.pdbx_strand_id
1 'polypeptide(L)'
;MDQHDIFDSLARNAFDFLERAIGEFDTAPKYSVIHFCAAVEMLLKARLMKEHWSLIVSKPEQASLVKFMAGDFASVTMDEARARIRDIAGEDIADDAFNSFRTLANHRNKMIHFFHADVDSDGQAKAQIVAEHCRSWFHLHRLLNRWDTYFREFSAEISRADRAMKGLRKYLSAKFKALKPELDAVRKAGSKPKACSACGFKAAIPDELDDQIASLRCLVCDHTETQVEIDCPHCDKPVVIANEGYATCEHCGGAIEPEHLVDALTDHDSAHIAIADGDDRWEPANCGNCEGYHTVVRRGDIYFCANCFDQSDHVEQCEWCNEPNTGDMEHSYSTGCSHCDGGLGWEKDD
;
A
#
# COMPACT_ATOMS: atom_id res chain seq x y z
N MET A 1 -16.49 -17.86 22.58
CA MET A 1 -16.03 -16.98 21.49
C MET A 1 -14.59 -17.35 21.27
N ASP A 2 -14.32 -18.06 20.17
CA ASP A 2 -12.95 -18.38 19.81
C ASP A 2 -12.31 -17.21 19.04
N GLN A 3 -11.04 -17.34 18.67
CA GLN A 3 -10.30 -16.31 17.94
C GLN A 3 -10.91 -15.98 16.57
N HIS A 4 -11.56 -16.96 15.94
CA HIS A 4 -12.21 -16.79 14.64
C HIS A 4 -13.50 -15.96 14.79
N ASP A 5 -14.34 -16.26 15.79
CA ASP A 5 -15.52 -15.46 16.10
C ASP A 5 -15.18 -13.97 16.33
N ILE A 6 -14.06 -13.69 17.01
CA ILE A 6 -13.62 -12.32 17.32
C ILE A 6 -13.10 -11.62 16.07
N PHE A 7 -12.31 -12.33 15.24
CA PHE A 7 -11.89 -11.83 13.93
C PHE A 7 -13.10 -11.43 13.08
N ASP A 8 -14.07 -12.34 12.98
CA ASP A 8 -15.30 -12.13 12.20
C ASP A 8 -16.07 -10.90 12.70
N SER A 9 -16.24 -10.80 14.02
CA SER A 9 -16.89 -9.65 14.66
C SER A 9 -16.15 -8.33 14.37
N LEU A 10 -14.82 -8.31 14.50
CA LEU A 10 -13.99 -7.13 14.20
C LEU A 10 -14.11 -6.72 12.74
N ALA A 11 -13.99 -7.66 11.81
CA ALA A 11 -14.08 -7.40 10.38
C ALA A 11 -15.48 -6.91 9.99
N ARG A 12 -16.56 -7.53 10.48
CA ARG A 12 -17.95 -7.06 10.25
C ARG A 12 -18.17 -5.64 10.76
N ASN A 13 -17.68 -5.33 11.96
CA ASN A 13 -17.78 -3.99 12.52
C ASN A 13 -17.00 -2.98 11.68
N ALA A 14 -15.81 -3.35 11.19
CA ALA A 14 -15.02 -2.48 10.32
C ALA A 14 -15.75 -2.15 9.01
N PHE A 15 -16.39 -3.14 8.38
CA PHE A 15 -17.19 -2.92 7.18
C PHE A 15 -18.49 -2.14 7.45
N ASP A 16 -19.13 -2.30 8.62
CA ASP A 16 -20.25 -1.43 9.04
C ASP A 16 -19.81 0.03 9.17
N PHE A 17 -18.65 0.28 9.81
CA PHE A 17 -18.07 1.62 9.86
C PHE A 17 -17.79 2.18 8.47
N LEU A 18 -17.26 1.38 7.55
CA LEU A 18 -16.99 1.82 6.19
C LEU A 18 -18.29 2.14 5.42
N GLU A 19 -19.32 1.31 5.56
CA GLU A 19 -20.62 1.53 4.93
C GLU A 19 -21.29 2.82 5.45
N ARG A 20 -21.27 3.03 6.77
CA ARG A 20 -21.74 4.28 7.39
C ARG A 20 -20.92 5.47 6.94
N ALA A 21 -19.60 5.32 6.87
CA ALA A 21 -18.74 6.40 6.41
C ALA A 21 -19.16 6.91 5.03
N ILE A 22 -19.48 6.00 4.12
CA ILE A 22 -19.87 6.36 2.75
C ILE A 22 -21.32 6.86 2.71
N GLY A 23 -22.24 6.18 3.39
CA GLY A 23 -23.68 6.48 3.38
C GLY A 23 -24.03 7.80 4.05
N GLU A 24 -23.31 8.17 5.11
CA GLU A 24 -23.55 9.41 5.85
C GLU A 24 -22.84 10.62 5.24
N PHE A 25 -22.01 10.45 4.21
CA PHE A 25 -21.18 11.53 3.68
C PHE A 25 -21.97 12.77 3.25
N ASP A 26 -23.13 12.57 2.62
CA ASP A 26 -23.95 13.69 2.12
C ASP A 26 -24.56 14.50 3.29
N THR A 27 -24.95 13.83 4.37
CA THR A 27 -25.69 14.39 5.52
C THR A 27 -24.81 14.79 6.69
N ALA A 28 -23.69 14.13 6.88
CA ALA A 28 -22.79 14.34 8.00
C ALA A 28 -21.31 14.00 7.66
N PRO A 29 -20.65 14.80 6.80
CA PRO A 29 -19.24 14.63 6.41
C PRO A 29 -18.28 14.41 7.58
N LYS A 30 -18.51 15.06 8.73
CA LYS A 30 -17.73 14.85 9.96
C LYS A 30 -17.70 13.38 10.38
N TYR A 31 -18.88 12.76 10.49
CA TYR A 31 -18.98 11.35 10.91
C TYR A 31 -18.50 10.41 9.81
N SER A 32 -18.62 10.80 8.55
CA SER A 32 -17.99 10.07 7.45
C SER A 32 -16.48 9.90 7.65
N VAL A 33 -15.76 10.98 7.97
CA VAL A 33 -14.31 10.92 8.23
C VAL A 33 -13.99 10.06 9.46
N ILE A 34 -14.76 10.22 10.54
CA ILE A 34 -14.57 9.46 11.78
C ILE A 34 -14.77 7.96 11.53
N HIS A 35 -15.87 7.57 10.88
CA HIS A 35 -16.20 6.18 10.61
C HIS A 35 -15.22 5.56 9.60
N PHE A 36 -14.76 6.29 8.58
CA PHE A 36 -13.75 5.75 7.65
C PHE A 36 -12.43 5.46 8.40
N CYS A 37 -11.97 6.39 9.23
CA CYS A 37 -10.76 6.20 10.03
C CYS A 37 -10.90 4.98 10.96
N ALA A 38 -12.06 4.83 11.62
CA ALA A 38 -12.34 3.68 12.47
C ALA A 38 -12.32 2.36 11.68
N ALA A 39 -12.88 2.33 10.47
CA ALA A 39 -12.85 1.16 9.59
C ALA A 39 -11.41 0.73 9.25
N VAL A 40 -10.55 1.67 8.86
CA VAL A 40 -9.12 1.42 8.59
C VAL A 40 -8.44 0.85 9.84
N GLU A 41 -8.57 1.52 10.99
CA GLU A 41 -8.00 1.07 12.26
C GLU A 41 -8.44 -0.35 12.63
N MET A 42 -9.72 -0.67 12.43
CA MET A 42 -10.28 -1.99 12.76
C MET A 42 -9.82 -3.09 11.80
N LEU A 43 -9.67 -2.81 10.50
CA LEU A 43 -9.17 -3.81 9.54
C LEU A 43 -7.71 -4.16 9.78
N LEU A 44 -6.86 -3.18 10.14
CA LEU A 44 -5.47 -3.45 10.55
C LEU A 44 -5.42 -4.34 11.81
N LYS A 45 -6.29 -4.06 12.80
CA LYS A 45 -6.41 -4.88 14.01
C LYS A 45 -6.97 -6.28 13.72
N ALA A 46 -7.93 -6.39 12.78
CA ALA A 46 -8.46 -7.67 12.34
C ALA A 46 -7.36 -8.49 11.64
N ARG A 47 -6.47 -7.87 10.86
CA ARG A 47 -5.30 -8.57 10.31
C ARG A 47 -4.39 -9.12 11.42
N LEU A 48 -4.08 -8.33 12.46
CA LEU A 48 -3.32 -8.81 13.61
C LEU A 48 -4.02 -9.92 14.40
N MET A 49 -5.36 -9.91 14.44
CA MET A 49 -6.14 -10.97 15.08
C MET A 49 -5.87 -12.35 14.46
N LYS A 50 -5.47 -12.41 13.18
CA LYS A 50 -5.13 -13.69 12.53
C LYS A 50 -3.82 -14.28 13.02
N GLU A 51 -2.92 -13.46 13.55
CA GLU A 51 -1.68 -13.92 14.19
C GLU A 51 -1.95 -14.31 15.65
N HIS A 52 -2.33 -13.35 16.50
CA HIS A 52 -2.65 -13.61 17.90
C HIS A 52 -3.42 -12.43 18.53
N TRP A 53 -4.43 -12.72 19.34
CA TRP A 53 -5.31 -11.70 19.95
C TRP A 53 -4.55 -10.67 20.80
N SER A 54 -3.46 -11.07 21.48
CA SER A 54 -2.67 -10.16 22.33
C SER A 54 -2.00 -9.05 21.53
N LEU A 55 -1.81 -9.23 20.22
CA LEU A 55 -1.23 -8.23 19.34
C LEU A 55 -2.17 -7.05 19.08
N ILE A 56 -3.45 -7.15 19.46
CA ILE A 56 -4.37 -6.00 19.43
C ILE A 56 -4.23 -5.16 20.70
N VAL A 57 -3.68 -5.71 21.79
CA VAL A 57 -3.45 -4.97 23.04
C VAL A 57 -2.17 -4.14 22.90
N SER A 58 -2.22 -2.85 23.25
CA SER A 58 -1.09 -1.92 23.11
C SER A 58 0.17 -2.43 23.82
N LYS A 59 0.02 -3.13 24.95
CA LYS A 59 1.10 -3.82 25.68
C LYS A 59 0.85 -5.34 25.78
N PRO A 60 1.35 -6.15 24.82
CA PRO A 60 1.10 -7.60 24.78
C PRO A 60 1.52 -8.35 26.05
N GLU A 61 2.58 -7.90 26.71
CA GLU A 61 3.11 -8.46 27.96
C GLU A 61 2.17 -8.23 29.16
N GLN A 62 1.23 -7.28 29.04
CA GLN A 62 0.19 -6.99 30.02
C GLN A 62 -1.18 -7.53 29.60
N ALA A 63 -1.25 -8.26 28.48
CA ALA A 63 -2.49 -8.73 27.92
C ALA A 63 -3.18 -9.74 28.85
N SER A 64 -4.48 -9.53 29.08
CA SER A 64 -5.31 -10.43 29.87
C SER A 64 -6.49 -10.87 29.01
N LEU A 65 -6.63 -12.17 28.78
CA LEU A 65 -7.71 -12.72 27.96
C LEU A 65 -9.09 -12.33 28.52
N VAL A 66 -9.24 -12.31 29.85
CA VAL A 66 -10.49 -11.90 30.51
C VAL A 66 -10.83 -10.44 30.22
N LYS A 67 -9.84 -9.54 30.35
CA LYS A 67 -10.04 -8.11 30.04
C LYS A 67 -10.27 -7.86 28.56
N PHE A 68 -9.55 -8.59 27.71
CA PHE A 68 -9.71 -8.54 26.27
C PHE A 68 -11.15 -8.90 25.85
N MET A 69 -11.69 -9.98 26.42
CA MET A 69 -13.07 -10.41 26.17
C MET A 69 -14.14 -9.48 26.75
N ALA A 70 -13.79 -8.70 27.77
CA ALA A 70 -14.66 -7.65 28.29
C ALA A 70 -14.56 -6.33 27.49
N GLY A 71 -13.64 -6.22 26.52
CA GLY A 71 -13.34 -4.95 25.84
C GLY A 71 -12.60 -3.93 26.72
N ASP A 72 -12.09 -4.35 27.88
CA ASP A 72 -11.39 -3.49 28.86
C ASP A 72 -9.87 -3.50 28.62
N PHE A 73 -9.44 -2.95 27.50
CA PHE A 73 -8.02 -2.86 27.17
C PHE A 73 -7.71 -1.64 26.30
N ALA A 74 -6.47 -1.15 26.41
CA ALA A 74 -5.94 -0.19 25.45
C ALA A 74 -5.54 -0.95 24.18
N SER A 75 -6.19 -0.65 23.05
CA SER A 75 -5.84 -1.25 21.76
C SER A 75 -4.62 -0.57 21.14
N VAL A 76 -3.93 -1.28 20.24
CA VAL A 76 -2.85 -0.72 19.44
C VAL A 76 -3.26 0.51 18.62
N THR A 77 -2.31 1.42 18.42
CA THR A 77 -2.42 2.52 17.44
C THR A 77 -2.21 2.01 16.01
N MET A 78 -2.43 2.87 15.00
CA MET A 78 -2.13 2.49 13.60
C MET A 78 -0.63 2.29 13.37
N ASP A 79 0.22 3.12 13.97
CA ASP A 79 1.68 2.98 13.90
C ASP A 79 2.15 1.66 14.53
N GLU A 80 1.64 1.35 15.72
CA GLU A 80 1.91 0.06 16.38
C GLU A 80 1.37 -1.12 15.57
N ALA A 81 0.21 -0.97 14.92
CA ALA A 81 -0.36 -2.02 14.09
C ALA A 81 0.47 -2.26 12.83
N ARG A 82 0.92 -1.22 12.13
CA ARG A 82 1.81 -1.33 10.97
C ARG A 82 3.12 -2.04 11.35
N ALA A 83 3.77 -1.60 12.43
CA ALA A 83 5.01 -2.20 12.89
C ALA A 83 4.82 -3.70 13.19
N ARG A 84 3.75 -4.08 13.89
CA ARG A 84 3.46 -5.49 14.18
C ARG A 84 3.11 -6.31 12.92
N ILE A 85 2.41 -5.74 11.94
CA ILE A 85 2.10 -6.44 10.69
C ILE A 85 3.40 -6.74 9.93
N ARG A 86 4.34 -5.79 9.88
CA ARG A 86 5.67 -6.00 9.30
C ARG A 86 6.50 -7.00 10.10
N ASP A 87 6.75 -6.72 11.38
CA ASP A 87 7.74 -7.43 12.19
C ASP A 87 7.29 -8.84 12.63
N ILE A 88 5.99 -9.12 12.65
CA ILE A 88 5.44 -10.40 13.14
C ILE A 88 4.73 -11.17 12.04
N ALA A 89 3.90 -10.50 11.23
CA ALA A 89 3.19 -11.15 10.13
C ALA A 89 4.02 -11.25 8.84
N GLY A 90 5.20 -10.61 8.78
CA GLY A 90 6.07 -10.64 7.60
C GLY A 90 5.46 -9.93 6.38
N GLU A 91 4.50 -9.03 6.61
CA GLU A 91 3.83 -8.30 5.54
C GLU A 91 4.01 -6.80 5.74
N ASP A 92 4.52 -6.09 4.73
CA ASP A 92 4.68 -4.63 4.84
C ASP A 92 3.45 -3.87 4.32
N ILE A 93 3.21 -2.72 4.94
CA ILE A 93 2.30 -1.66 4.45
C ILE A 93 3.20 -0.52 4.00
N ALA A 94 3.26 -0.29 2.69
CA ALA A 94 4.10 0.74 2.09
C ALA A 94 3.81 2.14 2.66
N ASP A 95 4.83 3.00 2.62
CA ASP A 95 4.77 4.34 3.20
C ASP A 95 3.69 5.22 2.59
N ASP A 96 3.43 5.12 1.29
CA ASP A 96 2.37 5.85 0.60
C ASP A 96 0.98 5.49 1.16
N ALA A 97 0.71 4.20 1.32
CA ALA A 97 -0.50 3.65 1.91
C ALA A 97 -0.66 4.12 3.36
N PHE A 98 0.38 3.95 4.17
CA PHE A 98 0.35 4.34 5.58
C PHE A 98 0.19 5.86 5.76
N ASN A 99 0.85 6.66 4.93
CA ASN A 99 0.70 8.12 4.95
C ASN A 99 -0.71 8.57 4.56
N SER A 100 -1.38 7.85 3.65
CA SER A 100 -2.80 8.08 3.35
C SER A 100 -3.67 7.85 4.60
N PHE A 101 -3.46 6.73 5.32
CA PHE A 101 -4.20 6.43 6.55
C PHE A 101 -3.92 7.44 7.66
N ARG A 102 -2.66 7.85 7.83
CA ARG A 102 -2.27 8.88 8.80
C ARG A 102 -2.88 10.24 8.49
N THR A 103 -2.99 10.60 7.21
CA THR A 103 -3.68 11.83 6.78
C THR A 103 -5.15 11.80 7.20
N LEU A 104 -5.82 10.67 6.97
CA LEU A 104 -7.20 10.46 7.40
C LEU A 104 -7.34 10.55 8.93
N ALA A 105 -6.42 9.94 9.69
CA ALA A 105 -6.39 10.01 11.15
C ALA A 105 -6.21 11.43 11.68
N ASN A 106 -5.30 12.19 11.07
CA ASN A 106 -5.07 13.60 11.39
C ASN A 106 -6.30 14.44 11.07
N HIS A 107 -6.97 14.18 9.95
CA HIS A 107 -8.23 14.84 9.61
C HIS A 107 -9.33 14.50 10.61
N ARG A 108 -9.47 13.24 11.01
CA ARG A 108 -10.38 12.78 12.06
C ARG A 108 -10.14 13.51 13.38
N ASN A 109 -8.88 13.68 13.79
CA ASN A 109 -8.54 14.43 15.01
C ASN A 109 -8.95 15.91 14.89
N LYS A 110 -8.70 16.54 13.73
CA LYS A 110 -9.18 17.91 13.47
C LYS A 110 -10.71 17.99 13.52
N MET A 111 -11.41 17.01 12.97
CA MET A 111 -12.87 16.92 12.98
C MET A 111 -13.45 16.73 14.39
N ILE A 112 -12.74 16.02 15.27
CA ILE A 112 -13.17 15.87 16.67
C ILE A 112 -12.94 17.15 17.47
N HIS A 113 -11.79 17.80 17.30
CA HIS A 113 -11.36 18.91 18.17
C HIS A 113 -11.67 20.31 17.65
N PHE A 114 -11.74 20.50 16.33
CA PHE A 114 -11.75 21.83 15.69
C PHE A 114 -12.84 22.00 14.62
N PHE A 115 -13.82 21.11 14.57
CA PHE A 115 -14.85 21.19 13.53
C PHE A 115 -15.75 22.42 13.68
N HIS A 116 -15.80 23.22 12.61
CA HIS A 116 -16.79 24.27 12.40
C HIS A 116 -17.87 23.78 11.43
N ALA A 117 -19.13 24.13 11.66
CA ALA A 117 -20.30 23.62 10.95
C ALA A 117 -20.36 23.93 9.44
N ASP A 118 -19.42 24.71 8.91
CA ASP A 118 -19.43 25.20 7.52
C ASP A 118 -19.04 24.13 6.47
N VAL A 119 -18.41 23.03 6.90
CA VAL A 119 -18.03 21.90 6.03
C VAL A 119 -19.24 21.22 5.38
N ASP A 120 -20.39 21.23 6.04
CA ASP A 120 -21.60 20.57 5.54
C ASP A 120 -22.15 21.25 4.28
N SER A 121 -21.86 22.54 4.10
CA SER A 121 -22.27 23.36 2.95
C SER A 121 -21.15 23.67 1.95
N ASP A 122 -19.88 23.39 2.29
CA ASP A 122 -18.74 23.70 1.42
C ASP A 122 -18.43 22.55 0.45
N GLY A 123 -18.69 22.78 -0.83
CA GLY A 123 -18.38 21.83 -1.91
C GLY A 123 -16.88 21.54 -2.07
N GLN A 124 -15.99 22.48 -1.73
CA GLN A 124 -14.55 22.26 -1.78
C GLN A 124 -14.08 21.36 -0.64
N ALA A 125 -14.56 21.60 0.58
CA ALA A 125 -14.30 20.71 1.72
C ALA A 125 -14.80 19.29 1.46
N LYS A 126 -16.00 19.12 0.90
CA LYS A 126 -16.52 17.80 0.50
C LYS A 126 -15.64 17.14 -0.56
N ALA A 127 -15.21 17.88 -1.58
CA ALA A 127 -14.31 17.34 -2.60
C ALA A 127 -12.96 16.89 -1.99
N GLN A 128 -12.41 17.63 -1.04
CA GLN A 128 -11.18 17.26 -0.34
C GLN A 128 -11.34 15.97 0.46
N ILE A 129 -12.43 15.83 1.24
CA ILE A 129 -12.70 14.60 1.99
C ILE A 129 -12.84 13.41 1.04
N VAL A 130 -13.58 13.55 -0.07
CA VAL A 130 -13.72 12.47 -1.04
C VAL A 130 -12.39 12.09 -1.68
N ALA A 131 -11.51 13.07 -1.95
CA ALA A 131 -10.16 12.78 -2.45
C ALA A 131 -9.34 11.93 -1.44
N GLU A 132 -9.43 12.25 -0.15
CA GLU A 132 -8.81 11.47 0.93
C GLU A 132 -9.42 10.07 1.09
N HIS A 133 -10.74 9.94 1.02
CA HIS A 133 -11.42 8.63 1.05
C HIS A 133 -11.06 7.79 -0.17
N CYS A 134 -10.98 8.37 -1.38
CA CYS A 134 -10.58 7.63 -2.57
C CYS A 134 -9.15 7.09 -2.46
N ARG A 135 -8.22 7.90 -1.95
CA ARG A 135 -6.82 7.48 -1.71
C ARG A 135 -6.75 6.38 -0.66
N SER A 136 -7.39 6.59 0.49
CA SER A 136 -7.38 5.63 1.59
C SER A 136 -8.08 4.32 1.20
N TRP A 137 -9.19 4.39 0.45
CA TRP A 137 -9.86 3.19 -0.07
C TRP A 137 -8.97 2.44 -1.05
N PHE A 138 -8.29 3.13 -1.96
CA PHE A 138 -7.39 2.49 -2.91
C PHE A 138 -6.33 1.64 -2.20
N HIS A 139 -5.61 2.22 -1.23
CA HIS A 139 -4.61 1.47 -0.48
C HIS A 139 -5.23 0.35 0.37
N LEU A 140 -6.35 0.61 1.05
CA LEU A 140 -7.01 -0.39 1.88
C LEU A 140 -7.53 -1.58 1.06
N HIS A 141 -8.15 -1.32 -0.10
CA HIS A 141 -8.68 -2.36 -0.99
C HIS A 141 -7.55 -3.27 -1.50
N ARG A 142 -6.37 -2.70 -1.80
CA ARG A 142 -5.18 -3.48 -2.18
C ARG A 142 -4.69 -4.37 -1.04
N LEU A 143 -4.61 -3.84 0.19
CA LEU A 143 -4.28 -4.65 1.36
C LEU A 143 -5.27 -5.79 1.56
N LEU A 144 -6.58 -5.53 1.39
CA LEU A 144 -7.61 -6.57 1.52
C LEU A 144 -7.49 -7.65 0.44
N ASN A 145 -7.07 -7.30 -0.77
CA ASN A 145 -6.80 -8.27 -1.83
C ASN A 145 -5.55 -9.11 -1.53
N ARG A 146 -4.48 -8.49 -0.99
CA ARG A 146 -3.29 -9.22 -0.52
C ARG A 146 -3.65 -10.18 0.61
N TRP A 147 -4.51 -9.73 1.52
CA TRP A 147 -5.02 -10.51 2.64
C TRP A 147 -6.23 -11.38 2.28
N ASP A 148 -6.42 -11.72 1.00
CA ASP A 148 -7.57 -12.51 0.54
C ASP A 148 -7.69 -13.84 1.29
N THR A 149 -6.59 -14.52 1.63
CA THR A 149 -6.60 -15.74 2.45
C THR A 149 -7.32 -15.56 3.80
N TYR A 150 -7.32 -14.34 4.34
CA TYR A 150 -7.96 -13.99 5.60
C TYR A 150 -9.32 -13.33 5.43
N PHE A 151 -9.50 -12.50 4.38
CA PHE A 151 -10.70 -11.68 4.17
C PHE A 151 -11.62 -12.18 3.04
N ARG A 152 -11.36 -13.35 2.43
CA ARG A 152 -12.17 -13.94 1.34
C ARG A 152 -13.67 -13.95 1.65
N GLU A 153 -14.02 -14.30 2.89
CA GLU A 153 -15.42 -14.37 3.36
C GLU A 153 -16.14 -13.02 3.37
N PHE A 154 -15.38 -11.92 3.31
CA PHE A 154 -15.87 -10.54 3.24
C PHE A 154 -15.86 -9.97 1.81
N SER A 155 -15.63 -10.79 0.79
CA SER A 155 -15.58 -10.35 -0.61
C SER A 155 -16.83 -9.59 -1.06
N ALA A 156 -18.01 -9.91 -0.52
CA ALA A 156 -19.25 -9.20 -0.79
C ALA A 156 -19.25 -7.78 -0.19
N GLU A 157 -18.80 -7.63 1.06
CA GLU A 157 -18.62 -6.37 1.77
C GLU A 157 -17.61 -5.48 1.04
N ILE A 158 -16.45 -6.03 0.67
CA ILE A 158 -15.40 -5.36 -0.09
C ILE A 158 -15.96 -4.83 -1.41
N SER A 159 -16.69 -5.67 -2.16
CA SER A 159 -17.32 -5.29 -3.42
C SER A 159 -18.41 -4.24 -3.24
N ARG A 160 -19.17 -4.27 -2.13
CA ARG A 160 -20.17 -3.23 -1.81
C ARG A 160 -19.49 -1.89 -1.52
N ALA A 161 -18.44 -1.90 -0.71
CA ALA A 161 -17.66 -0.71 -0.38
C ALA A 161 -17.04 -0.08 -1.64
N ASP A 162 -16.46 -0.89 -2.54
CA ASP A 162 -15.88 -0.39 -3.79
C ASP A 162 -16.93 0.33 -4.67
N ARG A 163 -18.11 -0.28 -4.84
CA ARG A 163 -19.22 0.35 -5.57
C ARG A 163 -19.71 1.63 -4.91
N ALA A 164 -19.81 1.65 -3.59
CA ALA A 164 -20.26 2.81 -2.83
C ALA A 164 -19.24 3.97 -2.94
N MET A 165 -17.95 3.66 -2.82
CA MET A 165 -16.84 4.60 -3.01
C MET A 165 -16.84 5.25 -4.40
N LYS A 166 -17.12 4.46 -5.45
CA LYS A 166 -17.30 4.99 -6.81
C LYS A 166 -18.41 6.04 -6.90
N GLY A 167 -19.46 5.92 -6.10
CA GLY A 167 -20.56 6.89 -6.02
C GLY A 167 -20.14 8.27 -5.49
N LEU A 168 -19.18 8.32 -4.54
CA LEU A 168 -18.70 9.58 -3.97
C LEU A 168 -17.87 10.41 -4.96
N ARG A 169 -17.31 9.79 -6.01
CA ARG A 169 -16.51 10.47 -7.05
C ARG A 169 -17.27 11.61 -7.73
N LYS A 170 -18.61 11.67 -7.64
CA LYS A 170 -19.44 12.81 -8.08
C LYS A 170 -18.91 14.15 -7.55
N TYR A 171 -18.42 14.19 -6.30
CA TYR A 171 -17.88 15.39 -5.66
C TYR A 171 -16.58 15.90 -6.29
N LEU A 172 -15.80 15.03 -6.92
CA LEU A 172 -14.55 15.38 -7.59
C LEU A 172 -14.77 15.90 -9.02
N SER A 173 -15.98 15.75 -9.56
CA SER A 173 -16.29 16.07 -10.96
C SER A 173 -16.12 17.56 -11.28
N ALA A 174 -16.45 18.44 -10.32
CA ALA A 174 -16.28 19.88 -10.49
C ALA A 174 -14.78 20.26 -10.56
N LYS A 175 -13.96 19.70 -9.66
CA LYS A 175 -12.49 19.87 -9.67
C LYS A 175 -11.91 19.36 -11.00
N PHE A 176 -12.28 18.15 -11.44
CA PHE A 176 -11.83 17.61 -12.71
C PHE A 176 -12.20 18.48 -13.92
N LYS A 177 -13.44 18.99 -13.98
CA LYS A 177 -13.88 19.91 -15.05
C LYS A 177 -13.07 21.20 -15.06
N ALA A 178 -12.77 21.76 -13.88
CA ALA A 178 -11.98 22.97 -13.73
C ALA A 178 -10.53 22.80 -14.20
N LEU A 179 -9.97 21.58 -14.09
CA LEU A 179 -8.61 21.24 -14.52
C LEU A 179 -8.44 21.10 -16.05
N LYS A 180 -9.50 21.28 -16.84
CA LYS A 180 -9.43 21.16 -18.31
C LYS A 180 -8.28 21.97 -18.93
N PRO A 181 -8.05 23.26 -18.57
CA PRO A 181 -6.96 24.04 -19.17
C PRO A 181 -5.57 23.49 -18.84
N GLU A 182 -5.33 23.07 -17.60
CA GLU A 182 -4.07 22.44 -17.18
C GLU A 182 -3.85 21.12 -17.92
N LEU A 183 -4.86 20.25 -17.97
CA LEU A 183 -4.76 18.97 -18.67
C LEU A 183 -4.53 19.16 -20.18
N ASP A 184 -5.12 20.18 -20.78
CA ASP A 184 -4.89 20.51 -22.20
C ASP A 184 -3.48 21.07 -22.42
N ALA A 185 -2.91 21.81 -21.47
CA ALA A 185 -1.52 22.25 -21.51
C ALA A 185 -0.54 21.08 -21.39
N VAL A 186 -0.78 20.15 -20.46
CA VAL A 186 0.00 18.91 -20.30
C VAL A 186 -0.02 18.08 -21.58
N ARG A 187 -1.19 17.90 -22.21
CA ARG A 187 -1.32 17.19 -23.49
C ARG A 187 -0.52 17.86 -24.61
N LYS A 188 -0.54 19.19 -24.68
CA LYS A 188 0.24 19.95 -25.67
C LYS A 188 1.75 19.83 -25.44
N ALA A 189 2.17 19.61 -24.19
CA ALA A 189 3.56 19.37 -23.83
C ALA A 189 4.04 17.93 -24.14
N GLY A 190 3.14 17.04 -24.61
CA GLY A 190 3.47 15.68 -25.05
C GLY A 190 3.10 14.58 -24.06
N SER A 191 2.83 14.91 -22.79
CA SER A 191 2.41 13.93 -21.78
C SER A 191 0.95 13.52 -22.00
N LYS A 192 0.65 12.25 -21.71
CA LYS A 192 -0.71 11.70 -21.83
C LYS A 192 -1.28 11.41 -20.43
N PRO A 193 -2.19 12.25 -19.90
CA PRO A 193 -2.80 11.98 -18.60
C PRO A 193 -3.49 10.61 -18.58
N LYS A 194 -3.07 9.75 -17.63
CA LYS A 194 -3.61 8.42 -17.40
C LYS A 194 -4.78 8.47 -16.42
N ALA A 195 -5.54 7.37 -16.35
CA ALA A 195 -6.56 7.20 -15.32
C ALA A 195 -5.89 6.99 -13.97
N CYS A 196 -6.28 7.76 -12.96
CA CYS A 196 -5.79 7.58 -11.60
C CYS A 196 -6.41 6.33 -10.96
N SER A 197 -5.62 5.46 -10.36
CA SER A 197 -6.12 4.23 -9.74
C SER A 197 -7.00 4.49 -8.52
N ALA A 198 -6.79 5.60 -7.80
CA ALA A 198 -7.61 5.97 -6.64
C ALA A 198 -8.97 6.57 -7.02
N CYS A 199 -8.98 7.68 -7.78
CA CYS A 199 -10.21 8.41 -8.07
C CYS A 199 -10.85 8.06 -9.43
N GLY A 200 -10.14 7.36 -10.32
CA GLY A 200 -10.62 6.94 -11.64
C GLY A 200 -10.64 8.04 -12.71
N PHE A 201 -10.33 9.30 -12.39
CA PHE A 201 -10.30 10.38 -13.37
C PHE A 201 -9.03 10.32 -14.23
N LYS A 202 -9.15 10.65 -15.52
CA LYS A 202 -8.01 10.80 -16.46
C LYS A 202 -7.25 12.10 -16.21
N ALA A 203 -6.60 12.16 -15.05
CA ALA A 203 -5.90 13.33 -14.53
C ALA A 203 -4.60 12.97 -13.79
N ALA A 204 -4.13 11.73 -13.91
CA ALA A 204 -2.83 11.31 -13.42
C ALA A 204 -1.77 11.71 -14.45
N ILE A 205 -0.88 12.62 -14.09
CA ILE A 205 0.19 13.08 -14.96
C ILE A 205 1.38 12.15 -14.77
N PRO A 206 1.82 11.42 -15.83
CA PRO A 206 2.99 10.57 -15.75
C PRO A 206 4.27 11.41 -15.81
N ASP A 207 5.24 10.95 -15.05
CA ASP A 207 6.66 11.29 -15.10
C ASP A 207 7.40 9.97 -15.33
N GLU A 208 7.83 9.76 -16.58
CA GLU A 208 8.41 8.50 -17.04
C GLU A 208 9.79 8.33 -16.38
N LEU A 209 9.94 7.26 -15.60
CA LEU A 209 11.22 6.90 -14.98
C LEU A 209 12.03 5.99 -15.91
N ASP A 210 11.31 5.19 -16.69
CA ASP A 210 11.79 4.16 -17.59
C ASP A 210 10.70 3.87 -18.63
N ASP A 211 10.97 3.07 -19.67
CA ASP A 211 9.98 2.76 -20.72
C ASP A 211 8.79 1.93 -20.21
N GLN A 212 8.97 1.15 -19.13
CA GLN A 212 7.91 0.37 -18.49
C GLN A 212 7.44 0.96 -17.15
N ILE A 213 8.15 1.95 -16.59
CA ILE A 213 7.91 2.46 -15.24
C ILE A 213 7.68 3.96 -15.26
N ALA A 214 6.55 4.39 -14.72
CA ALA A 214 6.23 5.81 -14.57
C ALA A 214 5.80 6.11 -13.13
N SER A 215 6.25 7.24 -12.59
CA SER A 215 5.58 7.83 -11.44
C SER A 215 4.42 8.70 -11.94
N LEU A 216 3.32 8.76 -11.20
CA LEU A 216 2.15 9.53 -11.58
C LEU A 216 1.70 10.39 -10.42
N ARG A 217 1.22 11.59 -10.75
CA ARG A 217 0.52 12.46 -9.79
C ARG A 217 -0.85 12.87 -10.32
N CYS A 218 -1.90 12.55 -9.57
CA CYS A 218 -3.27 12.91 -9.91
C CYS A 218 -3.60 14.35 -9.52
N LEU A 219 -3.92 15.21 -10.50
CA LEU A 219 -4.34 16.60 -10.23
C LEU A 219 -5.72 16.71 -9.55
N VAL A 220 -6.52 15.63 -9.54
CA VAL A 220 -7.85 15.63 -8.93
C VAL A 220 -7.81 15.25 -7.45
N CYS A 221 -7.17 14.14 -7.11
CA CYS A 221 -7.17 13.64 -5.73
C CYS A 221 -5.81 13.69 -5.05
N ASP A 222 -4.79 14.23 -5.73
CA ASP A 222 -3.41 14.33 -5.23
C ASP A 222 -2.83 12.96 -4.82
N HIS A 223 -3.36 11.87 -5.40
CA HIS A 223 -2.78 10.55 -5.29
C HIS A 223 -1.51 10.49 -6.13
N THR A 224 -0.46 9.94 -5.54
CA THR A 224 0.76 9.56 -6.24
C THR A 224 0.81 8.05 -6.35
N GLU A 225 1.21 7.56 -7.50
CA GLU A 225 1.37 6.14 -7.73
C GLU A 225 2.56 5.88 -8.66
N THR A 226 3.25 4.78 -8.45
CA THR A 226 4.23 4.25 -9.41
C THR A 226 3.53 3.15 -10.19
N GLN A 227 3.50 3.26 -11.51
CA GLN A 227 2.92 2.26 -12.39
C GLN A 227 4.00 1.53 -13.16
N VAL A 228 3.84 0.22 -13.27
CA VAL A 228 4.63 -0.67 -14.09
C VAL A 228 3.72 -1.27 -15.16
N GLU A 229 4.12 -1.16 -16.43
CA GLU A 229 3.43 -1.77 -17.57
C GLU A 229 4.18 -3.05 -17.99
N ILE A 230 3.48 -4.19 -17.92
CA ILE A 230 4.00 -5.49 -18.38
C ILE A 230 2.92 -6.21 -19.20
N ASP A 231 3.33 -7.21 -19.96
CA ASP A 231 2.40 -8.21 -20.48
C ASP A 231 2.10 -9.24 -19.38
N CYS A 232 0.82 -9.58 -19.21
CA CYS A 232 0.41 -10.51 -18.17
C CYS A 232 1.03 -11.89 -18.40
N PRO A 233 1.72 -12.49 -17.40
CA PRO A 233 2.41 -13.77 -17.55
C PRO A 233 1.48 -14.96 -17.83
N HIS A 234 0.17 -14.78 -17.64
CA HIS A 234 -0.85 -15.83 -17.81
C HIS A 234 -1.62 -15.73 -19.13
N CYS A 235 -1.63 -14.56 -19.78
CA CYS A 235 -2.48 -14.35 -20.97
C CYS A 235 -1.92 -13.38 -22.01
N ASP A 236 -0.69 -12.89 -21.83
CA ASP A 236 0.06 -12.03 -22.76
C ASP A 236 -0.66 -10.73 -23.14
N LYS A 237 -1.61 -10.29 -22.32
CA LYS A 237 -2.30 -9.01 -22.51
C LYS A 237 -1.64 -7.94 -21.64
N PRO A 238 -1.51 -6.70 -22.15
CA PRO A 238 -0.98 -5.60 -21.37
C PRO A 238 -1.77 -5.36 -20.09
N VAL A 239 -1.06 -5.21 -18.98
CA VAL A 239 -1.59 -4.89 -17.66
C VAL A 239 -0.76 -3.79 -17.00
N VAL A 240 -1.42 -3.00 -16.18
CA VAL A 240 -0.78 -1.94 -15.39
C VAL A 240 -0.84 -2.33 -13.92
N ILE A 241 0.30 -2.33 -13.27
CA ILE A 241 0.47 -2.66 -11.85
C ILE A 241 0.86 -1.38 -11.13
N ALA A 242 0.21 -1.08 -10.01
CA ALA A 242 0.41 0.18 -9.29
C ALA A 242 0.87 -0.05 -7.84
N ASN A 243 1.90 0.70 -7.42
CA ASN A 243 2.43 0.85 -6.05
C ASN A 243 3.06 -0.38 -5.37
N GLU A 244 2.83 -1.59 -5.84
CA GLU A 244 3.44 -2.81 -5.29
C GLU A 244 3.36 -3.94 -6.31
N GLY A 245 4.20 -4.96 -6.12
CA GLY A 245 4.39 -6.11 -7.00
C GLY A 245 3.27 -7.13 -7.06
N TYR A 246 2.13 -6.85 -6.43
CA TYR A 246 0.99 -7.74 -6.40
C TYR A 246 -0.17 -7.16 -7.20
N ALA A 247 -0.76 -7.96 -8.08
CA ALA A 247 -1.96 -7.59 -8.80
C ALA A 247 -2.79 -8.81 -9.19
N THR A 248 -4.02 -8.57 -9.64
CA THR A 248 -4.84 -9.57 -10.32
C THR A 248 -5.07 -9.06 -11.73
N CYS A 249 -4.78 -9.89 -12.73
CA CYS A 249 -4.98 -9.51 -14.13
C CYS A 249 -6.47 -9.25 -14.41
N GLU A 250 -6.79 -8.07 -14.92
CA GLU A 250 -8.17 -7.71 -15.29
C GLU A 250 -8.73 -8.51 -16.47
N HIS A 251 -7.88 -9.19 -17.24
CA HIS A 251 -8.27 -9.93 -18.43
C HIS A 251 -8.52 -11.42 -18.18
N CYS A 252 -7.72 -12.06 -17.32
CA CYS A 252 -7.79 -13.51 -17.06
C CYS A 252 -8.02 -13.86 -15.59
N GLY A 253 -7.90 -12.91 -14.66
CA GLY A 253 -8.02 -13.16 -13.22
C GLY A 253 -6.81 -13.84 -12.59
N GLY A 254 -5.72 -14.08 -13.34
CA GLY A 254 -4.48 -14.65 -12.81
C GLY A 254 -3.81 -13.71 -11.80
N ALA A 255 -3.25 -14.29 -10.74
CA ALA A 255 -2.44 -13.55 -9.76
C ALA A 255 -1.10 -13.17 -10.38
N ILE A 256 -0.70 -11.91 -10.19
CA ILE A 256 0.61 -11.39 -10.55
C ILE A 256 1.33 -11.10 -9.26
N GLU A 257 2.54 -11.63 -9.15
CA GLU A 257 3.40 -11.61 -7.97
C GLU A 257 4.75 -10.98 -8.32
N PRO A 258 5.54 -10.50 -7.34
CA PRO A 258 6.77 -9.75 -7.59
C PRO A 258 7.75 -10.44 -8.53
N GLU A 259 7.90 -11.76 -8.44
CA GLU A 259 8.73 -12.58 -9.33
C GLU A 259 8.38 -12.44 -10.82
N HIS A 260 7.09 -12.26 -11.14
CA HIS A 260 6.66 -12.02 -12.52
C HIS A 260 7.08 -10.64 -13.01
N LEU A 261 7.13 -9.64 -12.13
CA LEU A 261 7.64 -8.31 -12.47
C LEU A 261 9.15 -8.31 -12.58
N VAL A 262 9.86 -9.05 -11.71
CA VAL A 262 11.32 -9.24 -11.82
C VAL A 262 11.65 -9.81 -13.20
N ASP A 263 10.99 -10.89 -13.61
CA ASP A 263 11.20 -11.49 -14.93
C ASP A 263 10.87 -10.53 -16.08
N ALA A 264 9.71 -9.85 -16.04
CA ALA A 264 9.26 -8.96 -17.10
C ALA A 264 10.06 -7.65 -17.22
N LEU A 265 10.70 -7.20 -16.13
CA LEU A 265 11.50 -5.98 -16.09
C LEU A 265 13.01 -6.26 -16.25
N THR A 266 13.44 -7.51 -16.20
CA THR A 266 14.85 -7.84 -16.38
C THR A 266 15.18 -7.88 -17.87
N ASP A 267 16.14 -7.06 -18.31
CA ASP A 267 16.77 -7.26 -19.61
C ASP A 267 17.74 -8.44 -19.49
N HIS A 268 17.20 -9.65 -19.72
CA HIS A 268 17.93 -10.91 -19.55
C HIS A 268 19.19 -10.99 -20.41
N ASP A 269 19.18 -10.41 -21.61
CA ASP A 269 20.34 -10.40 -22.50
C ASP A 269 21.43 -9.49 -21.95
N SER A 270 21.08 -8.26 -21.55
CA SER A 270 22.04 -7.33 -20.95
C SER A 270 22.56 -7.83 -19.60
N ALA A 271 21.71 -8.41 -18.76
CA ALA A 271 22.10 -9.01 -17.48
C ALA A 271 23.08 -10.16 -17.69
N HIS A 272 22.80 -11.08 -18.63
CA HIS A 272 23.66 -12.22 -18.91
C HIS A 272 25.06 -11.79 -19.37
N ILE A 273 25.13 -10.81 -20.28
CA ILE A 273 26.40 -10.28 -20.79
C ILE A 273 27.18 -9.58 -19.67
N ALA A 274 26.52 -8.73 -18.88
CA ALA A 274 27.17 -7.94 -17.86
C ALA A 274 27.71 -8.82 -16.71
N ILE A 275 26.95 -9.81 -16.26
CA ILE A 275 27.41 -10.78 -15.24
C ILE A 275 28.60 -11.58 -15.78
N ALA A 276 28.56 -12.01 -17.05
CA ALA A 276 29.69 -12.72 -17.67
C ALA A 276 30.98 -11.87 -17.74
N ASP A 277 30.83 -10.54 -17.84
CA ASP A 277 31.94 -9.58 -17.83
C ASP A 277 32.36 -9.15 -16.40
N GLY A 278 31.71 -9.71 -15.36
CA GLY A 278 32.02 -9.44 -13.95
C GLY A 278 31.42 -8.13 -13.40
N ASP A 279 30.30 -7.67 -13.98
CA ASP A 279 29.53 -6.54 -13.45
C ASP A 279 28.44 -7.03 -12.47
N ASP A 280 28.83 -7.21 -11.22
CA ASP A 280 27.97 -7.71 -10.13
C ASP A 280 26.74 -6.83 -9.85
N ARG A 281 26.66 -5.61 -10.42
CA ARG A 281 25.49 -4.72 -10.33
C ARG A 281 24.24 -5.25 -11.04
N TRP A 282 24.38 -6.29 -11.85
CA TRP A 282 23.26 -6.97 -12.51
C TRP A 282 22.82 -8.23 -11.77
N GLU A 283 23.49 -8.60 -10.67
CA GLU A 283 23.05 -9.71 -9.85
C GLU A 283 21.72 -9.37 -9.15
N PRO A 284 20.86 -10.38 -8.91
CA PRO A 284 19.63 -10.19 -8.16
C PRO A 284 19.92 -9.57 -6.79
N ALA A 285 19.27 -8.43 -6.50
CA ALA A 285 19.50 -7.71 -5.25
C ALA A 285 18.28 -7.78 -4.31
N ASN A 286 18.57 -7.72 -3.01
CA ASN A 286 17.57 -7.63 -1.95
C ASN A 286 17.12 -6.19 -1.74
N CYS A 287 15.85 -5.99 -1.38
CA CYS A 287 15.34 -4.65 -1.09
C CYS A 287 15.57 -4.29 0.37
N GLY A 288 16.28 -3.18 0.64
CA GLY A 288 16.46 -2.67 2.00
C GLY A 288 15.20 -2.08 2.64
N ASN A 289 14.24 -1.61 1.84
CA ASN A 289 13.02 -0.97 2.35
C ASN A 289 11.94 -1.98 2.78
N CYS A 290 11.68 -3.00 1.95
CA CYS A 290 10.67 -4.03 2.25
C CYS A 290 11.25 -5.38 2.65
N GLU A 291 12.58 -5.48 2.74
CA GLU A 291 13.30 -6.72 3.04
C GLU A 291 13.03 -7.86 2.04
N GLY A 292 12.53 -7.57 0.84
CA GLY A 292 12.21 -8.58 -0.17
C GLY A 292 13.46 -9.25 -0.76
N TYR A 293 13.49 -10.58 -0.74
CA TYR A 293 14.59 -11.39 -1.29
C TYR A 293 14.62 -11.38 -2.83
N HIS A 294 15.73 -10.94 -3.43
CA HIS A 294 15.93 -10.91 -4.90
C HIS A 294 14.80 -10.22 -5.67
N THR A 295 14.25 -9.16 -5.09
CA THR A 295 13.12 -8.41 -5.66
C THR A 295 13.55 -7.17 -6.43
N VAL A 296 14.84 -6.84 -6.47
CA VAL A 296 15.34 -5.60 -7.06
C VAL A 296 15.89 -5.88 -8.45
N VAL A 297 15.41 -5.11 -9.43
CA VAL A 297 15.87 -5.12 -10.82
C VAL A 297 16.54 -3.81 -11.18
N ARG A 298 17.59 -3.87 -12.00
CA ARG A 298 18.24 -2.66 -12.53
C ARG A 298 17.51 -2.18 -13.78
N ARG A 299 17.12 -0.90 -13.79
CA ARG A 299 16.50 -0.21 -14.94
C ARG A 299 17.30 1.06 -15.26
N GLY A 300 18.18 0.99 -16.24
CA GLY A 300 19.13 2.06 -16.55
C GLY A 300 20.05 2.37 -15.35
N ASP A 301 19.87 3.56 -14.79
CA ASP A 301 20.64 4.08 -13.64
C ASP A 301 19.92 3.91 -12.29
N ILE A 302 18.71 3.33 -12.26
CA ILE A 302 17.97 3.09 -11.03
C ILE A 302 17.87 1.60 -10.71
N TYR A 303 17.81 1.28 -9.42
CA TYR A 303 17.43 -0.02 -8.90
C TYR A 303 15.98 0.06 -8.41
N PHE A 304 15.12 -0.76 -9.00
CA PHE A 304 13.69 -0.76 -8.75
C PHE A 304 13.27 -2.05 -8.07
N CYS A 305 12.65 -1.94 -6.90
CA CYS A 305 12.09 -3.10 -6.23
C CYS A 305 10.75 -3.50 -6.86
N ALA A 306 10.71 -4.65 -7.51
CA ALA A 306 9.51 -5.25 -8.08
C ALA A 306 8.44 -5.62 -7.02
N ASN A 307 8.79 -5.66 -5.73
CA ASN A 307 7.86 -5.97 -4.64
C ASN A 307 7.17 -4.72 -4.04
N CYS A 308 7.94 -3.71 -3.62
CA CYS A 308 7.38 -2.51 -2.97
C CYS A 308 7.48 -1.23 -3.81
N PHE A 309 8.04 -1.31 -5.02
CA PHE A 309 8.24 -0.20 -5.97
C PHE A 309 9.15 0.92 -5.44
N ASP A 310 9.91 0.62 -4.39
CA ASP A 310 10.98 1.48 -3.90
C ASP A 310 12.10 1.62 -4.94
N GLN A 311 12.71 2.79 -4.96
CA GLN A 311 13.75 3.16 -5.91
C GLN A 311 15.03 3.51 -5.15
N SER A 312 16.13 2.89 -5.55
CA SER A 312 17.47 3.19 -5.05
C SER A 312 18.39 3.61 -6.21
N ASP A 313 19.33 4.48 -5.92
CA ASP A 313 20.42 4.86 -6.83
C ASP A 313 21.69 4.00 -6.62
N HIS A 314 21.65 3.08 -5.64
CA HIS A 314 22.78 2.23 -5.30
C HIS A 314 22.36 0.83 -4.83
N VAL A 315 23.34 -0.07 -4.89
CA VAL A 315 23.33 -1.41 -4.31
C VAL A 315 24.68 -1.60 -3.63
N GLU A 316 24.65 -2.12 -2.41
CA GLU A 316 25.81 -2.53 -1.62
C GLU A 316 25.83 -4.05 -1.47
N GLN A 317 26.97 -4.62 -1.09
CA GLN A 317 27.08 -6.05 -0.81
C GLN A 317 27.08 -6.26 0.70
N CYS A 318 26.29 -7.23 1.18
CA CYS A 318 26.41 -7.68 2.56
C CYS A 318 27.79 -8.31 2.77
N GLU A 319 28.57 -7.80 3.72
CA GLU A 319 29.95 -8.26 3.96
C GLU A 319 30.01 -9.70 4.53
N TRP A 320 28.88 -10.28 4.96
CA TRP A 320 28.79 -11.66 5.44
C TRP A 320 28.37 -12.66 4.36
N CYS A 321 27.20 -12.47 3.75
CA CYS A 321 26.68 -13.41 2.74
C CYS A 321 27.03 -13.04 1.29
N ASN A 322 27.63 -11.86 1.06
CA ASN A 322 27.94 -11.28 -0.26
C ASN A 322 26.71 -11.00 -1.14
N GLU A 323 25.50 -11.15 -0.62
CA GLU A 323 24.27 -10.85 -1.36
C GLU A 323 24.15 -9.33 -1.59
N PRO A 324 23.83 -8.88 -2.81
CA PRO A 324 23.55 -7.48 -3.09
C PRO A 324 22.28 -7.00 -2.37
N ASN A 325 22.27 -5.75 -1.89
CA ASN A 325 21.17 -5.15 -1.13
C ASN A 325 21.09 -3.63 -1.38
N THR A 326 19.88 -3.06 -1.45
CA THR A 326 19.68 -1.61 -1.57
C THR A 326 19.63 -0.87 -0.23
N GLY A 327 19.70 -1.60 0.88
CA GLY A 327 19.81 -1.03 2.21
C GLY A 327 21.25 -0.72 2.59
N ASP A 328 21.40 -0.06 3.74
CA ASP A 328 22.70 0.24 4.35
C ASP A 328 23.37 -1.05 4.84
N MET A 329 24.51 -1.41 4.22
CA MET A 329 25.28 -2.60 4.58
C MET A 329 26.45 -2.30 5.54
N GLU A 330 26.49 -1.11 6.15
CA GLU A 330 27.47 -0.79 7.19
C GLU A 330 27.38 -1.81 8.35
N HIS A 331 28.51 -2.40 8.71
CA HIS A 331 28.64 -3.43 9.77
C HIS A 331 27.94 -4.77 9.48
N SER A 332 27.48 -5.00 8.25
CA SER A 332 26.77 -6.23 7.85
C SER A 332 27.62 -7.50 7.98
N TYR A 333 28.96 -7.42 8.07
CA TYR A 333 29.79 -8.57 8.43
C TYR A 333 29.38 -9.15 9.79
N SER A 334 29.08 -8.27 10.75
CA SER A 334 28.76 -8.64 12.12
C SER A 334 27.27 -8.91 12.34
N THR A 335 26.39 -8.06 11.81
CA THR A 335 24.94 -8.09 12.04
C THR A 335 24.14 -8.74 10.94
N GLY A 336 24.78 -9.03 9.80
CA GLY A 336 24.11 -9.55 8.62
C GLY A 336 23.28 -8.49 7.90
N CYS A 337 22.50 -8.96 6.92
CA CYS A 337 21.47 -8.18 6.25
C CYS A 337 20.09 -8.73 6.63
N SER A 338 19.03 -8.30 5.94
CA SER A 338 17.67 -8.82 6.18
C SER A 338 17.49 -10.32 5.89
N HIS A 339 18.48 -10.97 5.26
CA HIS A 339 18.42 -12.38 4.85
C HIS A 339 19.54 -13.25 5.44
N CYS A 340 20.37 -12.71 6.35
CA CYS A 340 21.36 -13.50 7.07
C CYS A 340 21.65 -12.91 8.46
N ASP A 341 22.08 -13.73 9.42
CA ASP A 341 22.31 -13.27 10.79
C ASP A 341 23.70 -12.65 11.04
N GLY A 342 24.54 -12.54 10.00
CA GLY A 342 25.93 -12.10 10.12
C GLY A 342 26.80 -13.02 10.96
N GLY A 343 28.06 -12.63 11.20
CA GLY A 343 28.97 -13.40 12.03
C GLY A 343 28.48 -13.62 13.47
N LEU A 344 27.80 -12.63 14.07
CA LEU A 344 27.31 -12.73 15.45
C LEU A 344 26.15 -13.71 15.63
N GLY A 345 25.36 -13.95 14.59
CA GLY A 345 24.33 -14.99 14.61
C GLY A 345 24.94 -16.39 14.66
N TRP A 346 25.95 -16.62 13.82
CA TRP A 346 26.64 -17.91 13.72
C TRP A 346 27.45 -18.24 14.98
N GLU A 347 28.11 -17.26 15.60
CA GLU A 347 28.86 -17.46 16.86
C GLU A 347 27.97 -17.77 18.08
N LYS A 348 26.65 -17.55 18.03
CA LYS A 348 25.73 -17.89 19.12
C LYS A 348 25.23 -19.33 19.07
N ASP A 349 25.35 -19.97 17.91
CA ASP A 349 24.90 -21.36 17.67
C ASP A 349 26.03 -22.39 17.88
N ASP A 350 27.27 -21.93 18.10
CA ASP A 350 28.45 -22.70 18.56
C ASP A 350 28.63 -22.62 20.09
#